data_AF-A0A7J2YYI6-F1
#
_entry.id   AF-A0A7J2YYI6-F1
#
_cell.length_a   1.000
_cell.length_b   1.000
_cell.length_c   1.000
_cell.angle_alpha   90.00
_cell.angle_beta   90.00
_cell.angle_gamma   90.00
#
_symmetry.space_group_name_H-M   'P 1'
#
loop_
_entity.id
_entity.type
_entity.pdbx_description
1 polymer ?
#
loop_
_entity_poly.entity_id
_entity_poly.type
_entity_poly.pdbx_seq_one_letter_code
_entity_poly.pdbx_strand_id
1 'polypeptide(L)'
;MRKTIIVFLCLLTSLSLVSFAEAASYQFVGSKDSNVYHYPTCSAAERIKPENLVTFLDAQDAVDHGYRPCQICHPPLPQATTSPTNTPSPTPQPTPSIVTPSPTPTLSTATPEPTISTPDPTATAEPTTEPSSSPSPTTSAPLQTVSPSPTPQIPEFPIELIIAAYILIAIIALIVRKGRREEQ
;
A
#
# COMPACT_ATOMS: atom_id res chain seq x y z
N MET A 1 46.44 -27.24 7.69
CA MET A 1 45.58 -27.29 8.89
C MET A 1 45.20 -25.89 9.40
N ARG A 2 46.13 -24.98 9.67
CA ARG A 2 45.83 -23.61 10.16
C ARG A 2 45.11 -22.73 9.12
N LYS A 3 45.59 -22.76 7.86
CA LYS A 3 45.02 -22.00 6.73
C LYS A 3 43.61 -22.49 6.34
N THR A 4 43.36 -23.79 6.44
CA THR A 4 42.04 -24.40 6.18
C THR A 4 41.01 -24.05 7.25
N ILE A 5 41.41 -23.87 8.52
CA ILE A 5 40.51 -23.46 9.61
C ILE A 5 40.05 -22.00 9.46
N ILE A 6 40.95 -21.10 9.02
CA ILE A 6 40.62 -19.67 8.82
C ILE A 6 39.66 -19.48 7.63
N VAL A 7 39.85 -20.23 6.55
CA VAL A 7 38.95 -20.22 5.39
C VAL A 7 37.57 -20.77 5.77
N PHE A 8 37.52 -21.82 6.59
CA PHE A 8 36.26 -22.39 7.08
C PHE A 8 35.51 -21.43 8.02
N LEU A 9 36.22 -20.73 8.91
CA LEU A 9 35.61 -19.72 9.79
C LEU A 9 35.09 -18.49 9.03
N CYS A 10 35.78 -18.03 7.96
CA CYS A 10 35.27 -16.95 7.11
C CYS A 10 34.06 -17.38 6.26
N LEU A 11 34.03 -18.62 5.78
CA LEU A 11 32.87 -19.17 5.06
C LEU A 11 31.66 -19.31 5.98
N LEU A 12 31.84 -19.80 7.21
CA LEU A 12 30.77 -19.93 8.19
C LEU A 12 30.21 -18.58 8.66
N THR A 13 31.06 -17.56 8.84
CA THR A 13 30.57 -16.21 9.19
C THR A 13 29.89 -15.51 8.01
N SER A 14 30.35 -15.73 6.78
CA SER A 14 29.68 -15.20 5.58
C SER A 14 28.31 -15.85 5.31
N LEU A 15 28.12 -17.12 5.69
CA LEU A 15 26.86 -17.85 5.53
C LEU A 15 25.79 -17.39 6.54
N SER A 16 26.19 -16.89 7.71
CA SER A 16 25.27 -16.40 8.75
C SER A 16 24.78 -14.96 8.55
N LEU A 17 25.34 -14.18 7.62
CA LEU A 17 24.94 -12.77 7.41
C LEU A 17 23.71 -12.59 6.49
N VAL A 18 23.15 -13.65 5.93
CA VAL A 18 22.10 -13.58 4.89
C VAL A 18 20.71 -13.89 5.48
N SER A 19 20.30 -13.16 6.51
CA SER A 19 18.93 -13.25 7.05
C SER A 19 18.35 -11.90 7.48
N PHE A 20 18.63 -10.83 6.73
CA PHE A 20 17.87 -9.59 6.87
C PHE A 20 16.52 -9.75 6.17
N ALA A 21 15.53 -10.25 6.90
CA ALA A 21 14.13 -10.09 6.54
C ALA A 21 13.73 -8.64 6.87
N GLU A 22 13.87 -7.76 5.88
CA GLU A 22 13.41 -6.38 5.96
C GLU A 22 11.87 -6.40 6.11
N ALA A 23 11.35 -5.98 7.26
CA ALA A 23 9.92 -5.79 7.44
C ALA A 23 9.49 -4.54 6.66
N ALA A 24 9.21 -4.70 5.37
CA ALA A 24 8.71 -3.63 4.53
C ALA A 24 7.36 -3.13 5.07
N SER A 25 7.30 -1.87 5.48
CA SER A 25 6.06 -1.19 5.86
C SER A 25 5.31 -0.80 4.59
N TYR A 26 4.10 -1.33 4.41
CA TYR A 26 3.23 -0.99 3.28
C TYR A 26 2.31 0.18 3.64
N GLN A 27 2.10 1.10 2.69
CA GLN A 27 1.21 2.25 2.86
C GLN A 27 -0.19 1.98 2.28
N PHE A 28 -0.28 1.07 1.31
CA PHE A 28 -1.53 0.75 0.63
C PHE A 28 -1.75 -0.76 0.54
N VAL A 29 -3.00 -1.15 0.43
CA VAL A 29 -3.41 -2.54 0.23
C VAL A 29 -4.37 -2.63 -0.96
N GLY A 30 -4.35 -3.73 -1.69
CA GLY A 30 -5.26 -3.99 -2.80
C GLY A 30 -5.75 -5.43 -2.83
N SER A 31 -6.70 -5.68 -3.74
CA SER A 31 -7.22 -7.03 -3.99
C SER A 31 -6.87 -7.50 -5.40
N LYS A 32 -6.35 -8.73 -5.51
CA LYS A 32 -6.08 -9.41 -6.79
C LYS A 32 -7.31 -9.49 -7.70
N ASP A 33 -8.51 -9.56 -7.11
CA ASP A 33 -9.75 -9.70 -7.87
C ASP A 33 -10.21 -8.38 -8.48
N SER A 34 -10.00 -7.28 -7.76
CA SER A 34 -10.58 -5.99 -8.13
C SER A 34 -9.59 -5.08 -8.82
N ASN A 35 -8.27 -5.29 -8.67
CA ASN A 35 -7.21 -4.37 -9.10
C ASN A 35 -7.47 -2.94 -8.59
N VAL A 36 -7.93 -2.82 -7.34
CA VAL A 36 -8.13 -1.54 -6.63
C VAL A 36 -7.20 -1.49 -5.44
N TYR A 37 -6.49 -0.38 -5.26
CA TYR A 37 -5.72 -0.12 -4.04
C TYR A 37 -6.43 0.88 -3.13
N HIS A 38 -6.18 0.73 -1.84
CA HIS A 38 -6.87 1.35 -0.73
C HIS A 38 -5.88 1.74 0.35
N TYR A 39 -6.24 2.70 1.20
CA TYR A 39 -5.67 2.78 2.54
C TYR A 39 -6.03 1.53 3.37
N PRO A 40 -5.15 1.07 4.28
CA PRO A 40 -5.44 -0.04 5.18
C PRO A 40 -6.69 0.18 6.06
N THR A 41 -7.05 1.44 6.32
CA THR A 41 -8.22 1.86 7.10
C THR A 41 -9.52 1.95 6.29
N CYS A 42 -9.50 1.57 5.01
CA CYS A 42 -10.70 1.62 4.18
C CYS A 42 -11.63 0.44 4.52
N SER A 43 -12.93 0.70 4.66
CA SER A 43 -13.93 -0.36 4.91
C SER A 43 -14.01 -1.42 3.79
N ALA A 44 -13.60 -1.07 2.57
CA ALA A 44 -13.47 -2.03 1.48
C ALA A 44 -12.20 -2.87 1.62
N ALA A 45 -11.11 -2.30 2.16
CA ALA A 45 -9.86 -3.01 2.44
C ALA A 45 -10.03 -4.04 3.55
N GLU A 46 -10.74 -3.70 4.62
CA GLU A 46 -11.04 -4.62 5.74
C GLU A 46 -11.81 -5.88 5.33
N ARG A 47 -12.54 -5.81 4.20
CA ARG A 47 -13.31 -6.91 3.64
C ARG A 47 -12.53 -7.72 2.59
N ILE A 48 -11.30 -7.35 2.28
CA ILE A 48 -10.44 -8.12 1.39
C ILE A 48 -10.05 -9.42 2.10
N LYS A 49 -10.27 -10.54 1.42
CA LYS A 49 -9.83 -11.84 1.91
C LYS A 49 -8.29 -11.92 1.92
N PRO A 50 -7.67 -12.53 2.93
CA PRO A 50 -6.21 -12.56 3.04
C PRO A 50 -5.54 -13.23 1.84
N GLU A 51 -6.20 -14.18 1.16
CA GLU A 51 -5.68 -14.84 -0.03
C GLU A 51 -5.57 -13.89 -1.25
N ASN A 52 -6.42 -12.86 -1.26
CA ASN A 52 -6.51 -11.87 -2.34
C ASN A 52 -5.84 -10.54 -1.97
N LEU A 53 -5.35 -10.40 -0.73
CA LEU A 53 -4.68 -9.19 -0.26
C LEU A 53 -3.31 -9.05 -0.92
N VAL A 54 -3.04 -7.85 -1.43
CA VAL A 54 -1.75 -7.41 -1.96
C VAL A 54 -1.37 -6.13 -1.23
N THR A 55 -0.10 -5.95 -0.90
CA THR A 55 0.42 -4.77 -0.20
C THR A 55 1.34 -3.98 -1.11
N PHE A 56 1.24 -2.65 -1.08
CA PHE A 56 2.08 -1.75 -1.87
C PHE A 56 2.80 -0.76 -0.96
N LEU A 57 4.05 -0.45 -1.30
CA LEU A 57 4.87 0.52 -0.57
C LEU A 57 4.30 1.93 -0.72
N ASP A 58 3.93 2.31 -1.94
CA ASP A 58 3.35 3.60 -2.27
C ASP A 58 2.29 3.48 -3.39
N ALA A 59 1.70 4.60 -3.79
CA ALA A 59 0.68 4.63 -4.83
C ALA A 59 1.24 4.37 -6.24
N GLN A 60 2.52 4.67 -6.49
CA GLN A 60 3.17 4.43 -7.77
C GLN A 60 3.35 2.92 -7.97
N ASP A 61 3.84 2.22 -6.95
CA ASP A 61 3.98 0.77 -6.92
C ASP A 61 2.65 0.07 -7.23
N ALA A 62 1.54 0.52 -6.63
CA ALA A 62 0.21 -0.02 -6.94
C ALA A 62 -0.19 0.17 -8.41
N VAL A 63 0.03 1.36 -8.98
CA VAL A 63 -0.35 1.65 -10.36
C VAL A 63 0.54 0.95 -11.37
N ASP A 64 1.83 0.80 -11.09
CA ASP A 64 2.77 0.04 -11.93
C ASP A 64 2.36 -1.44 -12.01
N HIS A 65 1.77 -1.97 -10.94
CA HIS A 65 1.13 -3.29 -10.91
C HIS A 65 -0.28 -3.33 -11.55
N GLY A 66 -0.76 -2.22 -12.10
CA GLY A 66 -2.05 -2.13 -12.81
C GLY A 66 -3.26 -1.88 -11.90
N TYR A 67 -3.06 -1.43 -10.66
CA TYR A 67 -4.16 -1.13 -9.74
C TYR A 67 -4.66 0.31 -9.92
N ARG A 68 -5.96 0.53 -9.70
CA ARG A 68 -6.57 1.87 -9.71
C ARG A 68 -6.89 2.34 -8.29
N PRO A 69 -6.94 3.66 -8.02
CA PRO A 69 -7.32 4.16 -6.71
C PRO A 69 -8.77 3.82 -6.38
N CYS A 70 -9.02 3.51 -5.11
CA CYS A 70 -10.37 3.35 -4.60
C CYS A 70 -11.15 4.67 -4.61
N GLN A 71 -12.38 4.63 -5.14
CA GLN A 71 -13.30 5.77 -5.15
C GLN A 71 -14.00 6.03 -3.80
N ILE A 72 -13.75 5.19 -2.78
CA ILE A 72 -14.33 5.36 -1.44
C ILE A 72 -13.35 6.12 -0.55
N CYS A 73 -12.12 5.62 -0.44
CA CYS A 73 -11.09 6.24 0.39
C CYS A 73 -10.20 7.24 -0.35
N HIS A 74 -10.40 7.42 -1.66
CA HIS A 74 -9.69 8.39 -2.52
C HIS A 74 -8.18 8.46 -2.23
N PRO A 75 -7.45 7.33 -2.30
CA PRO A 75 -6.01 7.35 -2.06
C PRO A 75 -5.31 8.18 -3.15
N PRO A 76 -4.13 8.75 -2.86
CA PRO A 76 -3.43 9.62 -3.79
C PRO A 76 -3.14 8.86 -5.08
N LEU A 77 -3.38 9.51 -6.21
CA LEU A 77 -2.87 9.05 -7.50
C LEU A 77 -1.34 9.11 -7.49
N PRO A 78 -0.65 8.27 -8.29
CA PRO A 78 0.76 8.44 -8.54
C PRO A 78 0.95 9.84 -9.10
N GLN A 79 1.55 10.71 -8.29
CA GLN A 79 1.87 12.02 -8.77
C GLN A 79 3.06 11.86 -9.71
N ALA A 80 2.91 12.34 -10.94
CA ALA A 80 4.09 12.83 -11.65
C ALA A 80 4.65 13.95 -10.78
N THR A 81 5.67 13.64 -9.98
CA THR A 81 6.45 14.57 -9.15
C THR A 81 5.71 15.32 -8.03
N THR A 82 5.67 14.74 -6.82
CA THR A 82 6.22 15.41 -5.61
C THR A 82 6.84 14.38 -4.66
N SER A 83 8.14 14.53 -4.41
CA SER A 83 9.03 13.67 -3.61
C SER A 83 8.55 13.32 -2.20
N PRO A 84 8.79 12.09 -1.70
CA PRO A 84 9.26 11.92 -0.33
C PRO A 84 10.77 12.26 -0.31
N THR A 85 11.09 13.50 0.05
CA THR A 85 12.47 13.93 0.28
C THR A 85 12.99 13.28 1.56
N ASN A 86 13.84 12.26 1.41
CA ASN A 86 14.95 11.94 2.31
C ASN A 86 16.17 11.45 1.51
N THR A 87 16.56 12.17 0.46
CA THR A 87 17.84 11.98 -0.25
C THR A 87 18.26 13.31 -0.90
N PRO A 88 19.53 13.76 -0.74
CA PRO A 88 19.98 15.05 -1.25
C PRO A 88 19.93 15.11 -2.78
N SER A 89 19.20 16.11 -3.27
CA SER A 89 18.89 16.41 -4.67
C SER A 89 20.13 16.67 -5.54
N PRO A 90 20.26 16.05 -6.73
CA PRO A 90 21.01 16.63 -7.84
C PRO A 90 20.15 17.65 -8.61
N THR A 91 20.79 18.74 -8.99
CA THR A 91 20.29 19.98 -9.62
C THR A 91 19.43 19.77 -10.89
N PRO A 92 18.34 20.53 -11.09
CA PRO A 92 17.42 20.35 -12.23
C PRO A 92 17.94 20.96 -13.54
N GLN A 93 17.69 20.24 -14.65
CA GLN A 93 17.96 20.66 -16.04
C GLN A 93 16.63 21.05 -16.74
N PRO A 94 16.58 22.05 -17.65
CA PRO A 94 15.35 22.74 -18.00
C PRO A 94 14.42 22.00 -18.98
N THR A 95 13.11 22.19 -18.75
CA THR A 95 11.95 21.64 -19.46
C THR A 95 11.68 22.34 -20.81
N PRO A 96 11.38 21.61 -21.90
CA PRO A 96 10.70 22.18 -23.07
C PRO A 96 9.17 22.00 -22.97
N SER A 97 8.44 23.11 -23.08
CA SER A 97 6.97 23.20 -23.08
C SER A 97 6.37 22.91 -24.47
N ILE A 98 5.36 22.03 -24.59
CA ILE A 98 4.51 21.92 -25.77
C ILE A 98 3.02 21.72 -25.41
N VAL A 99 2.30 22.84 -25.58
CA VAL A 99 0.92 23.14 -26.03
C VAL A 99 -0.11 22.00 -26.26
N THR A 100 -1.26 22.17 -25.60
CA THR A 100 -2.59 21.52 -25.80
C THR A 100 -3.34 22.08 -27.02
N PRO A 101 -4.24 21.30 -27.67
CA PRO A 101 -5.64 21.77 -27.73
C PRO A 101 -6.72 20.69 -27.52
N SER A 102 -7.81 21.12 -26.89
CA SER A 102 -9.11 20.44 -26.69
C SER A 102 -10.09 20.78 -27.82
N PRO A 103 -11.00 19.89 -28.23
CA PRO A 103 -12.44 20.24 -28.26
C PRO A 103 -13.40 19.06 -27.92
N THR A 104 -14.37 19.23 -27.01
CA THR A 104 -15.80 19.60 -27.18
C THR A 104 -16.78 18.39 -27.28
N PRO A 105 -17.83 18.29 -26.43
CA PRO A 105 -18.82 17.21 -26.45
C PRO A 105 -20.01 17.49 -27.39
N THR A 106 -20.59 16.44 -27.98
CA THR A 106 -21.81 16.55 -28.82
C THR A 106 -22.99 15.80 -28.20
N LEU A 107 -24.11 16.52 -28.11
CA LEU A 107 -25.43 16.18 -27.57
C LEU A 107 -26.35 15.65 -28.68
N SER A 108 -27.18 14.63 -28.39
CA SER A 108 -28.59 14.44 -28.87
C SER A 108 -28.97 12.98 -29.07
N THR A 109 -30.15 12.57 -28.59
CA THR A 109 -31.29 12.08 -29.42
C THR A 109 -32.47 11.66 -28.52
N ALA A 110 -33.66 12.14 -28.88
CA ALA A 110 -34.95 11.93 -28.21
C ALA A 110 -35.78 10.80 -28.87
N THR A 111 -36.60 10.11 -28.07
CA THR A 111 -38.06 9.78 -28.19
C THR A 111 -38.62 9.28 -29.56
N PRO A 112 -39.46 8.20 -29.66
CA PRO A 112 -40.80 8.15 -29.02
C PRO A 112 -41.41 6.81 -28.54
N GLU A 113 -42.35 6.95 -27.60
CA GLU A 113 -43.45 6.04 -27.19
C GLU A 113 -44.59 6.07 -28.24
N PRO A 114 -45.33 4.97 -28.54
CA PRO A 114 -46.61 4.66 -27.85
C PRO A 114 -46.90 3.12 -27.80
N THR A 115 -47.81 2.53 -27.02
CA THR A 115 -49.27 2.59 -27.14
C THR A 115 -49.93 1.73 -26.06
N ILE A 116 -50.90 2.35 -25.39
CA ILE A 116 -52.07 1.86 -24.65
C ILE A 116 -52.53 0.42 -24.94
N SER A 117 -52.85 -0.33 -23.88
CA SER A 117 -54.01 -1.23 -23.81
C SER A 117 -54.39 -1.53 -22.36
N THR A 118 -55.52 -0.97 -21.94
CA THR A 118 -56.37 -1.44 -20.82
C THR A 118 -57.56 -2.18 -21.44
N PRO A 119 -58.19 -3.15 -20.76
CA PRO A 119 -59.33 -2.79 -19.90
C PRO A 119 -59.46 -3.57 -18.57
N ASP A 120 -60.02 -2.83 -17.60
CA ASP A 120 -60.78 -3.13 -16.35
C ASP A 120 -61.92 -4.19 -16.55
N PRO A 121 -62.76 -4.57 -15.55
CA PRO A 121 -62.75 -4.32 -14.09
C PRO A 121 -63.17 -5.53 -13.22
N THR A 122 -63.19 -5.31 -11.90
CA THR A 122 -64.33 -5.60 -10.98
C THR A 122 -64.00 -6.38 -9.70
N ALA A 123 -64.49 -5.77 -8.61
CA ALA A 123 -64.86 -6.29 -7.29
C ALA A 123 -63.79 -6.36 -6.19
N THR A 124 -64.06 -6.04 -4.92
CA THR A 124 -65.04 -5.22 -4.19
C THR A 124 -64.65 -5.37 -2.71
N ALA A 125 -64.88 -4.33 -1.91
CA ALA A 125 -64.97 -4.27 -0.44
C ALA A 125 -63.68 -4.17 0.42
N GLU A 126 -63.30 -2.92 0.77
CA GLU A 126 -63.49 -2.24 2.09
C GLU A 126 -63.36 -3.04 3.43
N PRO A 127 -63.25 -2.38 4.61
CA PRO A 127 -62.16 -1.55 5.15
C PRO A 127 -61.67 -2.08 6.52
N THR A 128 -60.40 -1.84 6.89
CA THR A 128 -60.01 -1.89 8.31
C THR A 128 -59.06 -0.75 8.69
N THR A 129 -59.55 -0.01 9.65
CA THR A 129 -59.04 1.17 10.33
C THR A 129 -57.95 0.83 11.34
N GLU A 130 -56.90 1.67 11.37
CA GLU A 130 -56.01 2.00 12.51
C GLU A 130 -55.02 0.97 13.10
N PRO A 131 -54.02 1.39 13.90
CA PRO A 131 -53.26 2.65 13.90
C PRO A 131 -51.73 2.45 13.86
N SER A 132 -51.07 3.55 13.50
CA SER A 132 -49.68 3.91 13.83
C SER A 132 -49.11 3.28 15.10
N SER A 133 -48.01 2.54 14.99
CA SER A 133 -47.02 2.33 16.06
C SER A 133 -45.71 1.83 15.46
N SER A 134 -44.85 2.78 15.10
CA SER A 134 -43.46 2.52 14.69
C SER A 134 -42.55 2.77 15.89
N PRO A 135 -41.97 1.73 16.53
CA PRO A 135 -40.80 1.94 17.37
C PRO A 135 -39.54 1.76 16.52
N SER A 136 -38.87 2.87 16.24
CA SER A 136 -37.47 2.88 15.78
C SER A 136 -36.58 2.18 16.80
N PRO A 137 -35.73 1.21 16.42
CA PRO A 137 -34.62 0.81 17.27
C PRO A 137 -33.51 1.84 17.11
N THR A 138 -33.50 2.86 17.97
CA THR A 138 -32.29 3.64 18.24
C THR A 138 -31.38 2.78 19.10
N THR A 139 -30.64 1.87 18.45
CA THR A 139 -29.50 1.20 19.07
C THR A 139 -28.34 2.18 19.02
N SER A 140 -28.20 2.96 20.09
CA SER A 140 -26.98 3.70 20.40
C SER A 140 -25.84 2.70 20.54
N ALA A 141 -25.09 2.49 19.46
CA ALA A 141 -23.85 1.75 19.48
C ALA A 141 -22.86 2.51 20.39
N PRO A 142 -22.15 1.83 21.30
CA PRO A 142 -21.18 2.47 22.17
C PRO A 142 -20.07 3.08 21.31
N LEU A 143 -19.70 4.32 21.62
CA LEU A 143 -18.51 4.99 21.09
C LEU A 143 -17.32 4.05 21.28
N GLN A 144 -16.86 3.44 20.18
CA GLN A 144 -15.61 2.70 20.20
C GLN A 144 -14.49 3.73 20.32
N THR A 145 -13.82 3.68 21.46
CA THR A 145 -12.52 4.27 21.71
C THR A 145 -11.65 4.03 20.48
N VAL A 146 -11.37 5.10 19.74
CA VAL A 146 -10.50 5.09 18.57
C VAL A 146 -9.12 4.68 19.09
N SER A 147 -8.78 3.40 18.89
CA SER A 147 -7.48 2.87 19.25
C SER A 147 -6.43 3.65 18.44
N PRO A 148 -5.41 4.26 19.08
CA PRO A 148 -4.42 5.02 18.34
C PRO A 148 -3.75 4.09 17.32
N SER A 149 -3.76 4.54 16.06
CA SER A 149 -3.03 3.90 14.97
C SER A 149 -1.59 3.63 15.44
N PRO A 150 -1.05 2.41 15.29
CA PRO A 150 0.31 2.12 15.71
C PRO A 150 1.24 3.05 14.95
N THR A 151 1.86 3.98 15.66
CA THR A 151 2.91 4.85 15.13
C THR A 151 3.91 3.98 14.39
N PRO A 152 4.22 4.26 13.11
CA PRO A 152 5.22 3.51 12.36
C PRO A 152 6.52 3.53 13.15
N GLN A 153 6.86 2.39 13.74
CA GLN A 153 8.14 2.18 14.40
C GLN A 153 9.15 2.06 13.26
N ILE A 154 9.79 3.19 12.90
CA ILE A 154 10.96 3.16 12.04
C ILE A 154 11.94 2.22 12.73
N PRO A 155 12.38 1.11 12.11
CA PRO A 155 13.37 0.25 12.72
C PRO A 155 14.65 1.08 12.85
N GLU A 156 14.91 1.60 14.05
CA GLU A 156 16.21 2.14 14.38
C GLU A 156 17.17 0.97 14.37
N PHE A 157 17.79 0.71 13.21
CA PHE A 157 18.93 -0.17 13.16
C PHE A 157 19.95 0.41 14.13
N PRO A 158 20.28 -0.29 15.22
CA PRO A 158 21.13 0.27 16.25
C PRO A 158 22.45 0.61 15.57
N ILE A 159 22.79 1.90 15.55
CA ILE A 159 24.02 2.42 14.92
C ILE A 159 25.25 1.64 15.44
N GLU A 160 25.17 1.16 16.68
CA GLU A 160 26.10 0.23 17.32
C GLU A 160 26.42 -1.03 16.49
N LEU A 161 25.43 -1.62 15.80
CA LEU A 161 25.62 -2.82 14.98
C LEU A 161 26.42 -2.52 13.71
N ILE A 162 26.20 -1.35 13.11
CA ILE A 162 26.95 -0.88 11.94
C ILE A 162 28.41 -0.62 12.36
N ILE A 163 28.62 0.07 13.48
CA ILE A 163 29.96 0.34 14.03
C ILE A 163 30.68 -0.98 14.37
N ALA A 164 29.99 -1.93 15.01
CA ALA A 164 30.55 -3.23 15.35
C ALA A 164 30.98 -4.02 14.09
N ALA A 165 30.19 -3.98 13.01
CA ALA A 165 30.54 -4.62 11.75
C ALA A 165 31.81 -4.02 11.13
N TYR A 166 31.93 -2.68 11.11
CA TYR A 166 33.13 -2.00 10.59
C TYR A 166 34.39 -2.32 11.40
N ILE A 167 34.28 -2.34 12.74
CA ILE A 167 35.40 -2.70 13.63
C ILE A 167 35.84 -4.14 13.37
N LEU A 168 34.89 -5.07 13.23
CA LEU A 168 35.20 -6.48 12.96
C LEU A 168 35.91 -6.66 11.62
N ILE A 169 35.44 -5.99 10.56
CA ILE A 169 36.07 -6.02 9.23
C ILE A 169 37.50 -5.47 9.29
N ALA A 170 37.71 -4.36 10.01
CA ALA A 170 39.03 -3.76 10.18
C ALA A 170 40.01 -4.70 10.90
N ILE A 171 39.56 -5.38 11.97
CA ILE A 171 40.37 -6.36 12.70
C ILE A 171 40.76 -7.53 11.81
N ILE A 172 39.81 -8.08 11.03
CA ILE A 172 40.09 -9.18 10.09
C ILE A 172 41.12 -8.72 9.04
N ALA A 173 40.97 -7.52 8.48
CA ALA A 173 41.92 -6.97 7.52
C ALA A 173 43.32 -6.79 8.12
N LEU A 174 43.44 -6.38 9.39
CA LEU A 174 44.71 -6.27 10.09
C LEU A 174 45.37 -7.63 10.33
N ILE A 175 44.58 -8.65 10.72
CA ILE A 175 45.07 -10.02 10.92
C ILE A 175 45.59 -10.59 9.59
N VAL A 176 44.86 -10.40 8.49
CA VAL A 176 45.28 -10.83 7.15
C VAL A 176 46.55 -10.08 6.70
N ARG A 177 46.61 -8.76 6.90
CA ARG A 177 47.81 -7.96 6.57
C ARG A 177 49.03 -8.33 7.40
N LYS A 178 48.85 -8.71 8.66
CA LYS A 178 49.93 -9.18 9.53
C LYS A 178 50.42 -10.56 9.10
N GLY A 179 49.51 -11.50 8.84
CA GLY A 179 49.86 -12.84 8.34
C GLY A 179 50.66 -12.82 7.03
N ARG A 180 50.33 -11.90 6.10
CA ARG A 180 51.12 -11.74 4.86
C ARG A 180 52.53 -11.18 5.10
N ARG A 181 52.75 -10.39 6.16
CA ARG A 181 54.06 -9.81 6.48
C ARG A 181 55.00 -10.80 7.16
N GLU A 182 54.47 -11.83 7.79
CA GLU A 182 55.26 -12.92 8.41
C GLU A 182 55.64 -14.00 7.38
N GLU A 183 55.04 -13.96 6.19
CA GLU A 183 55.30 -14.90 5.08
C GLU A 183 56.30 -14.33 4.03
N GLN A 184 56.74 -13.07 4.22
CA GLN A 184 57.82 -12.41 3.46
C GLN A 184 59.07 -12.27 4.32
#